data_AF-A0A2D6RJD4-F1
#
_entry.id   AF-A0A2D6RJD4-F1
#
_cell.length_a   1.000
_cell.length_b   1.000
_cell.length_c   1.000
_cell.angle_alpha   90.00
_cell.angle_beta   90.00
_cell.angle_gamma   90.00
#
_symmetry.space_group_name_H-M   'P 1'
#
loop_
_entity.id
_entity.type
_entity.pdbx_description
1 polymer ?
#
loop_
_entity_poly.entity_id
_entity_poly.type
_entity_poly.pdbx_seq_one_letter_code
_entity_poly.pdbx_strand_id
1 'polypeptide(L)'
;SDELVAEAQKPSTSENTAKIDSKPSLSIARKQLSPEQLAAQKMSQVDKAMMEGEGQKAEQLLQDVVLLTPMNTEARKQLAALWFAQGQLQGALNVLNQGVAVMPDFADFRLMKAKILLQQNNAQGAYQSLMALPRHPQIEYQSLLAQAAQQVGELSASINAYRQLVLLQPSKGKWHLGLAIALDRSSQFGEAIKAYREAIALGDISPQSRQFAQQRMTELGD
;
A
#
# COMPACT_ATOMS: atom_id res chain seq x y z
N SER A 1 0.95 -56.09 -67.42
CA SER A 1 0.99 -56.48 -68.83
C SER A 1 0.29 -55.38 -69.59
N ASP A 2 0.96 -54.43 -70.24
CA ASP A 2 2.26 -54.49 -70.90
C ASP A 2 3.03 -53.16 -70.84
N GLU A 3 4.36 -53.31 -70.82
CA GLU A 3 5.39 -52.30 -71.09
C GLU A 3 5.48 -51.96 -72.58
N LEU A 4 6.15 -50.82 -72.87
CA LEU A 4 6.98 -50.44 -74.04
C LEU A 4 6.67 -48.98 -74.43
N VAL A 5 7.43 -47.95 -74.02
CA VAL A 5 8.85 -47.57 -74.27
C VAL A 5 9.12 -47.04 -75.69
N ALA A 6 9.90 -45.94 -75.73
CA ALA A 6 10.61 -45.28 -76.84
C ALA A 6 9.88 -44.06 -77.47
N GLU A 7 10.50 -42.92 -77.79
CA GLU A 7 11.90 -42.50 -77.75
C GLU A 7 12.00 -40.96 -77.83
N ALA A 8 13.17 -40.44 -77.50
CA ALA A 8 13.50 -39.04 -77.25
C ALA A 8 13.77 -38.19 -78.51
N GLN A 9 13.64 -36.87 -78.37
CA GLN A 9 14.48 -35.89 -79.06
C GLN A 9 14.59 -34.58 -78.25
N LYS A 10 15.81 -34.25 -77.82
CA LYS A 10 16.23 -32.92 -77.30
C LYS A 10 16.44 -31.94 -78.47
N PRO A 11 16.41 -30.62 -78.23
CA PRO A 11 17.69 -29.92 -78.09
C PRO A 11 17.73 -28.80 -77.02
N SER A 12 18.89 -28.71 -76.35
CA SER A 12 19.72 -27.53 -76.00
C SER A 12 19.01 -26.17 -75.88
N THR A 13 19.07 -25.43 -74.77
CA THR A 13 20.16 -24.57 -74.23
C THR A 13 19.46 -23.77 -73.13
N SER A 14 19.99 -23.30 -72.00
CA SER A 14 21.27 -22.75 -71.62
C SER A 14 21.24 -22.62 -70.10
N GLU A 15 22.37 -22.89 -69.44
CA GLU A 15 22.62 -22.40 -68.09
C GLU A 15 22.40 -20.89 -68.04
N ASN A 16 21.56 -20.42 -67.11
CA ASN A 16 21.69 -19.07 -66.61
C ASN A 16 21.47 -19.08 -65.10
N THR A 17 22.61 -19.11 -64.41
CA THR A 17 22.78 -18.86 -62.98
C THR A 17 22.17 -17.50 -62.62
N ALA A 18 20.91 -17.49 -62.22
CA ALA A 18 20.30 -16.32 -61.60
C ALA A 18 20.87 -16.18 -60.18
N LYS A 19 21.82 -15.26 -60.04
CA LYS A 19 22.28 -14.71 -58.76
C LYS A 19 21.06 -14.33 -57.93
N ILE A 20 20.90 -15.01 -56.80
CA ILE A 20 20.01 -14.56 -55.74
C ILE A 20 20.71 -13.35 -55.14
N ASP A 21 20.30 -12.16 -55.58
CA ASP A 21 20.64 -10.90 -54.94
C ASP A 21 20.03 -10.91 -53.54
N SER A 22 20.79 -11.42 -52.57
CA SER A 22 20.48 -11.33 -51.15
C SER A 22 20.59 -9.85 -50.73
N LYS A 23 19.48 -9.12 -50.83
CA LYS A 23 19.35 -7.83 -50.14
C LYS A 23 19.62 -8.07 -48.65
N PRO A 24 20.46 -7.27 -47.98
CA PRO A 24 20.63 -7.37 -46.55
C PRO A 24 19.31 -6.97 -45.88
N SER A 25 18.55 -7.96 -45.39
CA SER A 25 17.42 -7.70 -44.53
C SER A 25 17.96 -7.28 -43.17
N LEU A 26 18.03 -5.97 -42.92
CA LEU A 26 18.16 -5.44 -41.57
C LEU A 26 16.85 -5.75 -40.83
N SER A 27 16.80 -6.92 -40.22
CA SER A 27 15.85 -7.23 -39.16
C SER A 27 16.17 -6.31 -37.99
N ILE A 28 15.55 -5.13 -37.95
CA ILE A 28 15.47 -4.34 -36.72
C ILE A 28 14.51 -5.11 -35.83
N ALA A 29 15.02 -6.13 -35.14
CA ALA A 29 14.33 -6.73 -34.02
C ALA A 29 14.13 -5.62 -32.99
N ARG A 30 12.97 -4.94 -33.04
CA ARG A 30 12.56 -4.04 -31.95
C ARG A 30 12.58 -4.90 -30.70
N LYS A 31 13.59 -4.72 -29.86
CA LYS A 31 13.67 -5.37 -28.56
C LYS A 31 12.43 -4.93 -27.77
N GLN A 32 11.39 -5.75 -27.80
CA GLN A 32 10.18 -5.48 -27.02
C GLN A 32 10.58 -5.50 -25.56
N LEU A 33 10.24 -4.43 -24.84
CA LEU A 33 10.51 -4.33 -23.42
C LEU A 33 9.67 -5.38 -22.69
N SER A 34 10.25 -6.03 -21.68
CA SER A 34 9.48 -6.83 -20.72
C SER A 34 8.45 -5.95 -19.98
N PRO A 35 7.37 -6.52 -19.41
CA PRO A 35 6.43 -5.78 -18.57
C PRO A 35 7.12 -4.96 -17.48
N GLU A 36 8.16 -5.50 -16.85
CA GLU A 36 8.94 -4.84 -15.81
C GLU A 36 9.75 -3.66 -16.36
N GLN A 37 10.39 -3.82 -17.52
CA GLN A 37 11.13 -2.73 -18.17
C GLN A 37 10.20 -1.61 -18.64
N LEU A 38 9.03 -1.97 -19.19
CA LEU A 38 8.02 -1.00 -19.60
C LEU A 38 7.43 -0.27 -18.39
N ALA A 39 7.15 -0.99 -17.31
CA ALA A 39 6.70 -0.42 -16.04
C ALA A 39 7.73 0.56 -15.48
N ALA A 40 9.02 0.20 -15.45
CA ALA A 40 10.09 1.09 -14.99
C ALA A 40 10.20 2.36 -15.87
N GLN A 41 10.09 2.22 -17.19
CA GLN A 41 10.06 3.37 -18.09
C GLN A 41 8.87 4.28 -17.81
N LYS A 42 7.68 3.71 -17.60
CA LYS A 42 6.48 4.48 -17.26
C LYS A 42 6.59 5.16 -15.90
N MET A 43 7.20 4.53 -14.90
CA MET A 43 7.47 5.16 -13.59
C MET A 43 8.34 6.41 -13.73
N SER A 44 9.38 6.39 -14.57
CA SER A 44 10.16 7.60 -14.85
C SER A 44 9.33 8.71 -15.50
N GLN A 45 8.32 8.35 -16.30
CA GLN A 45 7.39 9.33 -16.88
C GLN A 45 6.37 9.84 -15.86
N VAL A 46 5.98 9.03 -14.86
CA VAL A 46 5.14 9.47 -13.74
C VAL A 46 5.86 10.59 -12.99
N ASP A 47 7.12 10.40 -12.62
CA ASP A 47 7.89 11.41 -11.87
C ASP A 47 7.93 12.73 -12.63
N LYS A 48 8.19 12.68 -13.94
CA LYS A 48 8.19 13.86 -14.80
C LYS A 48 6.80 14.52 -14.86
N ALA A 49 5.75 13.75 -15.10
CA ALA A 49 4.38 14.27 -15.16
C ALA A 49 3.95 14.92 -13.83
N MET A 50 4.35 14.33 -12.69
CA MET A 50 4.09 14.89 -11.36
C MET A 50 4.81 16.23 -11.15
N MET A 51 6.06 16.36 -11.62
CA MET A 51 6.81 17.63 -11.56
C MET A 51 6.20 18.71 -12.46
N GLU A 52 5.67 18.32 -13.61
CA GLU A 52 5.05 19.23 -14.59
C GLU A 52 3.59 19.58 -14.22
N GLY A 53 3.04 19.02 -13.13
CA GLY A 53 1.65 19.24 -12.71
C GLY A 53 0.63 18.52 -13.60
N GLU A 54 1.07 17.59 -14.45
CA GLU A 54 0.26 16.81 -15.38
C GLU A 54 -0.45 15.64 -14.67
N GLY A 55 -1.27 15.95 -13.66
CA GLY A 55 -1.87 14.95 -12.76
C GLY A 55 -2.67 13.85 -13.46
N GLN A 56 -3.43 14.17 -14.51
CA GLN A 56 -4.19 13.18 -15.30
C GLN A 56 -3.27 12.20 -16.05
N LYS A 57 -2.14 12.69 -16.57
CA LYS A 57 -1.16 11.84 -17.27
C LYS A 57 -0.43 10.96 -16.28
N ALA A 58 -0.03 11.49 -15.12
CA ALA A 58 0.55 10.71 -14.05
C ALA A 58 -0.41 9.59 -13.60
N GLU A 59 -1.70 9.89 -13.45
CA GLU A 59 -2.73 8.91 -13.12
C GLU A 59 -2.79 7.77 -14.16
N GLN A 60 -2.90 8.10 -15.45
CA GLN A 60 -2.95 7.09 -16.50
C GLN A 60 -1.69 6.21 -16.51
N LEU A 61 -0.52 6.82 -16.38
CA LEU A 61 0.75 6.09 -16.32
C LEU A 61 0.81 5.16 -15.11
N LEU A 62 0.33 5.59 -13.96
CA LEU A 62 0.27 4.77 -12.75
C LEU A 62 -0.70 3.58 -12.90
N GLN A 63 -1.88 3.81 -13.49
CA GLN A 63 -2.82 2.73 -13.80
C GLN A 63 -2.19 1.68 -14.73
N ASP A 64 -1.48 2.13 -15.78
CA ASP A 64 -0.77 1.24 -16.69
C ASP A 64 0.31 0.42 -15.96
N VAL A 65 1.09 1.05 -15.07
CA VAL A 65 2.13 0.35 -14.30
C VAL A 65 1.53 -0.70 -13.37
N VAL A 66 0.42 -0.39 -12.69
CA VAL A 66 -0.29 -1.34 -11.82
C VAL A 66 -0.85 -2.52 -12.62
N LEU A 67 -1.29 -2.29 -13.86
CA LEU A 67 -1.75 -3.35 -14.77
C LEU A 67 -0.59 -4.24 -15.24
N LEU A 68 0.54 -3.64 -15.65
CA LEU A 68 1.72 -4.36 -16.12
C LEU A 68 2.41 -5.13 -15.00
N THR A 69 2.44 -4.55 -13.80
CA THR A 69 3.16 -5.07 -12.63
C THR A 69 2.29 -4.96 -11.37
N PRO A 70 1.36 -5.91 -11.13
CA PRO A 70 0.43 -5.85 -10.00
C PRO A 70 1.10 -5.78 -8.61
N MET A 71 2.34 -6.26 -8.50
CA MET A 71 3.17 -6.25 -7.29
C MET A 71 4.01 -4.98 -7.12
N ASN A 72 3.91 -4.00 -8.04
CA ASN A 72 4.62 -2.73 -7.90
C ASN A 72 3.96 -1.89 -6.79
N THR A 73 4.54 -1.97 -5.59
CA THR A 73 4.05 -1.28 -4.39
C THR A 73 4.05 0.23 -4.56
N GLU A 74 5.09 0.78 -5.19
CA GLU A 74 5.28 2.22 -5.34
C GLU A 74 4.21 2.82 -6.25
N ALA A 75 4.01 2.26 -7.44
CA ALA A 75 2.97 2.72 -8.36
C ALA A 75 1.58 2.66 -7.71
N ARG A 76 1.31 1.58 -6.97
CA ARG A 76 0.02 1.42 -6.29
C ARG A 76 -0.18 2.44 -5.18
N LYS A 77 0.86 2.72 -4.38
CA LYS A 77 0.84 3.75 -3.33
C LYS A 77 0.64 5.14 -3.93
N GLN A 78 1.39 5.47 -4.98
CA GLN A 78 1.28 6.77 -5.66
C GLN A 78 -0.12 6.95 -6.27
N LEU A 79 -0.69 5.92 -6.91
CA LEU A 79 -2.05 5.99 -7.46
C LEU A 79 -3.10 6.19 -6.37
N ALA A 80 -3.00 5.43 -5.27
CA ALA A 80 -3.90 5.60 -4.13
C ALA A 80 -3.79 6.99 -3.50
N ALA A 81 -2.57 7.52 -3.35
CA ALA A 81 -2.33 8.85 -2.80
C ALA A 81 -2.84 9.97 -3.72
N LEU A 82 -2.67 9.82 -5.04
CA LEU A 82 -3.17 10.75 -6.04
C LEU A 82 -4.71 10.82 -6.01
N TRP A 83 -5.37 9.67 -6.05
CA TRP A 83 -6.84 9.60 -5.94
C TRP A 83 -7.36 10.11 -4.59
N PHE A 84 -6.64 9.84 -3.51
CA PHE A 84 -6.96 10.39 -2.20
C PHE A 84 -6.91 11.93 -2.20
N ALA A 85 -5.85 12.53 -2.74
CA ALA A 85 -5.68 13.98 -2.82
C ALA A 85 -6.77 14.65 -3.70
N GLN A 86 -7.27 13.93 -4.70
CA GLN A 86 -8.37 14.37 -5.57
C GLN A 86 -9.78 14.12 -4.98
N GLY A 87 -9.88 13.54 -3.78
CA GLY A 87 -11.16 13.17 -3.17
C GLY A 87 -11.84 11.94 -3.78
N GLN A 88 -11.16 11.22 -4.68
CA GLN A 88 -11.63 9.98 -5.31
C GLN A 88 -11.45 8.78 -4.37
N LEU A 89 -12.06 8.85 -3.19
CA LEU A 89 -11.83 7.90 -2.09
C LEU A 89 -12.15 6.45 -2.47
N GLN A 90 -13.20 6.22 -3.27
CA GLN A 90 -13.55 4.87 -3.72
C GLN A 90 -12.54 4.26 -4.69
N GLY A 91 -11.98 5.06 -5.60
CA GLY A 91 -10.89 4.63 -6.46
C GLY A 91 -9.68 4.21 -5.61
N ALA A 92 -9.28 5.07 -4.67
CA ALA A 92 -8.17 4.80 -3.76
C ALA A 92 -8.39 3.51 -2.95
N LEU A 93 -9.59 3.30 -2.39
CA LEU A 93 -9.91 2.08 -1.66
C LEU A 93 -9.87 0.84 -2.55
N ASN A 94 -10.36 0.91 -3.78
CA ASN A 94 -10.37 -0.20 -4.72
C ASN A 94 -8.95 -0.65 -5.08
N VAL A 95 -8.06 0.29 -5.44
CA VAL A 95 -6.68 -0.06 -5.77
C VAL A 95 -5.93 -0.59 -4.55
N LEU A 96 -6.19 -0.07 -3.35
CA LEU A 96 -5.59 -0.59 -2.11
C LEU A 96 -6.11 -1.99 -1.77
N ASN A 97 -7.39 -2.28 -1.97
CA ASN A 97 -7.95 -3.62 -1.77
C ASN A 97 -7.29 -4.65 -2.69
N GLN A 98 -7.12 -4.32 -3.97
CA GLN A 98 -6.37 -5.15 -4.91
C GLN A 98 -4.90 -5.33 -4.46
N GLY A 99 -4.28 -4.27 -3.92
CA GLY A 99 -2.93 -4.35 -3.35
C GLY A 99 -2.83 -5.32 -2.19
N VAL A 100 -3.76 -5.25 -1.25
CA VAL A 100 -3.84 -6.18 -0.11
C VAL A 100 -4.10 -7.61 -0.57
N ALA A 101 -4.86 -7.82 -1.64
CA ALA A 101 -5.10 -9.16 -2.18
C ALA A 101 -3.83 -9.80 -2.78
N VAL A 102 -2.98 -9.00 -3.43
CA VAL A 102 -1.73 -9.49 -4.03
C VAL A 102 -0.58 -9.54 -3.01
N MET A 103 -0.54 -8.61 -2.06
CA MET A 103 0.50 -8.49 -1.03
C MET A 103 -0.13 -8.30 0.36
N PRO A 104 -0.64 -9.39 0.98
CA PRO A 104 -1.39 -9.30 2.23
C PRO A 104 -0.59 -8.79 3.43
N ASP A 105 0.74 -8.98 3.40
CA ASP A 105 1.68 -8.59 4.46
C ASP A 105 2.30 -7.20 4.25
N PHE A 106 2.03 -6.55 3.10
CA PHE A 106 2.52 -5.19 2.85
C PHE A 106 1.66 -4.17 3.60
N ALA A 107 2.10 -3.82 4.81
CA ALA A 107 1.34 -3.04 5.78
C ALA A 107 0.89 -1.66 5.28
N ASP A 108 1.68 -1.00 4.41
CA ASP A 108 1.39 0.34 3.88
C ASP A 108 0.01 0.41 3.20
N PHE A 109 -0.42 -0.64 2.49
CA PHE A 109 -1.74 -0.62 1.85
C PHE A 109 -2.86 -0.62 2.88
N ARG A 110 -2.72 -1.42 3.95
CA ARG A 110 -3.69 -1.47 5.05
C ARG A 110 -3.72 -0.16 5.81
N LEU A 111 -2.56 0.45 6.00
CA LEU A 111 -2.38 1.76 6.64
C LEU A 111 -3.09 2.86 5.85
N MET A 112 -2.81 2.98 4.55
CA MET A 112 -3.47 3.96 3.67
C MET A 112 -4.98 3.73 3.61
N LYS A 113 -5.41 2.47 3.50
CA LYS A 113 -6.84 2.11 3.51
C LYS A 113 -7.50 2.55 4.82
N ALA A 114 -6.87 2.30 5.97
CA ALA A 114 -7.40 2.70 7.26
C ALA A 114 -7.51 4.22 7.43
N LYS A 115 -6.52 4.99 6.95
CA LYS A 115 -6.58 6.47 6.92
C LYS A 115 -7.80 6.98 6.15
N ILE A 116 -8.03 6.43 4.96
CA ILE A 116 -9.18 6.80 4.12
C ILE A 116 -10.50 6.46 4.83
N LEU A 117 -10.59 5.27 5.42
CA LEU A 117 -11.80 4.81 6.11
C LEU A 117 -12.10 5.66 7.36
N LEU A 118 -11.09 6.07 8.12
CA LEU A 118 -11.27 6.97 9.26
C LEU A 118 -11.74 8.36 8.82
N GLN A 119 -11.23 8.90 7.71
CA GLN A 119 -11.75 10.15 7.14
C GLN A 119 -13.23 10.04 6.75
N GLN A 120 -13.68 8.86 6.33
CA GLN A 120 -15.08 8.57 6.05
C GLN A 120 -15.90 8.22 7.30
N ASN A 121 -15.36 8.43 8.51
CA ASN A 121 -15.95 8.00 9.79
C ASN A 121 -16.24 6.49 9.89
N ASN A 122 -15.62 5.68 9.03
CA ASN A 122 -15.75 4.22 9.03
C ASN A 122 -14.64 3.56 9.89
N ALA A 123 -14.73 3.76 11.20
CA ALA A 123 -13.77 3.18 12.15
C ALA A 123 -13.78 1.65 12.14
N GLN A 124 -14.94 1.03 11.90
CA GLN A 124 -15.06 -0.42 11.79
C GLN A 124 -14.22 -0.98 10.65
N GLY A 125 -14.32 -0.38 9.46
CA GLY A 125 -13.51 -0.79 8.31
C GLY A 125 -12.02 -0.54 8.53
N ALA A 126 -11.66 0.58 9.17
CA ALA A 126 -10.27 0.89 9.50
C ALA A 126 -9.67 -0.15 10.45
N TYR A 127 -10.40 -0.51 11.52
CA TYR A 127 -10.00 -1.55 12.46
C TYR A 127 -9.81 -2.90 11.75
N GLN A 128 -10.79 -3.33 10.94
CA GLN A 128 -10.71 -4.57 10.17
C GLN A 128 -9.51 -4.61 9.20
N SER A 129 -9.14 -3.47 8.63
CA SER A 129 -7.96 -3.37 7.76
C SER A 129 -6.66 -3.62 8.53
N LEU A 130 -6.55 -3.05 9.74
CA LEU A 130 -5.33 -3.02 10.55
C LEU A 130 -5.15 -4.23 11.48
N MET A 131 -6.24 -4.85 11.93
CA MET A 131 -6.17 -5.99 12.85
C MET A 131 -5.50 -7.23 12.24
N ALA A 132 -5.29 -7.24 10.92
CA ALA A 132 -4.58 -8.31 10.21
C ALA A 132 -3.08 -8.37 10.54
N LEU A 133 -2.44 -7.24 10.90
CA LEU A 133 -1.02 -7.19 11.30
C LEU A 133 -0.87 -6.50 12.67
N PRO A 134 -1.44 -7.08 13.75
CA PRO A 134 -1.60 -6.39 15.03
C PRO A 134 -0.28 -6.06 15.73
N ARG A 135 0.82 -6.71 15.34
CA ARG A 135 2.16 -6.51 15.90
C ARG A 135 3.12 -5.80 14.95
N HIS A 136 2.63 -5.18 13.88
CA HIS A 136 3.51 -4.46 12.96
C HIS A 136 4.26 -3.34 13.69
N PRO A 137 5.61 -3.33 13.71
CA PRO A 137 6.40 -2.43 14.56
C PRO A 137 6.56 -1.02 13.97
N GLN A 138 5.45 -0.42 13.52
CA GLN A 138 5.42 0.94 12.99
C GLN A 138 4.50 1.81 13.85
N ILE A 139 5.02 2.97 14.30
CA ILE A 139 4.30 3.91 15.18
C ILE A 139 2.95 4.31 14.57
N GLU A 140 2.93 4.71 13.31
CA GLU A 140 1.69 5.19 12.68
C GLU A 140 0.64 4.08 12.57
N TYR A 141 1.06 2.85 12.24
CA TYR A 141 0.20 1.69 12.18
C TYR A 141 -0.44 1.38 13.55
N GLN A 142 0.39 1.29 14.59
CA GLN A 142 -0.08 1.02 15.94
C GLN A 142 -0.97 2.15 16.47
N SER A 143 -0.67 3.41 16.14
CA SER A 143 -1.49 4.56 16.52
C SER A 143 -2.88 4.51 15.89
N LEU A 144 -2.98 4.21 14.59
CA LEU A 144 -4.27 4.11 13.92
C LEU A 144 -5.04 2.85 14.34
N LEU A 145 -4.35 1.74 14.61
CA LEU A 145 -4.98 0.53 15.14
C LEU A 145 -5.57 0.79 16.52
N ALA A 146 -4.80 1.42 17.41
CA ALA A 146 -5.24 1.76 18.76
C ALA A 146 -6.48 2.68 18.75
N GLN A 147 -6.45 3.72 17.92
CA GLN A 147 -7.54 4.67 17.75
C GLN A 147 -8.80 4.01 17.17
N ALA A 148 -8.66 3.27 16.07
CA ALA A 148 -9.78 2.60 15.42
C ALA A 148 -10.41 1.57 16.36
N ALA A 149 -9.60 0.74 17.02
CA ALA A 149 -10.03 -0.24 18.01
C ALA A 149 -10.78 0.41 19.18
N GLN A 150 -10.26 1.53 19.69
CA GLN A 150 -10.91 2.28 20.77
C GLN A 150 -12.27 2.83 20.34
N GLN A 151 -12.39 3.36 19.12
CA GLN A 151 -13.65 3.90 18.60
C GLN A 151 -14.72 2.83 18.40
N VAL A 152 -14.33 1.62 17.99
CA VAL A 152 -15.27 0.50 17.79
C VAL A 152 -15.55 -0.29 19.08
N GLY A 153 -14.85 0.00 20.18
CA GLY A 153 -15.03 -0.69 21.47
C GLY A 153 -14.21 -1.97 21.61
N GLU A 154 -13.27 -2.23 20.72
CA GLU A 154 -12.34 -3.36 20.77
C GLU A 154 -11.18 -3.06 21.74
N LEU A 155 -11.51 -2.94 23.03
CA LEU A 155 -10.62 -2.42 24.06
C LEU A 155 -9.36 -3.26 24.23
N SER A 156 -9.46 -4.59 24.14
CA SER A 156 -8.29 -5.49 24.22
C SER A 156 -7.27 -5.22 23.09
N ALA A 157 -7.75 -4.98 21.87
CA ALA A 157 -6.89 -4.64 20.75
C ALA A 157 -6.27 -3.24 20.91
N SER A 158 -7.06 -2.28 21.40
CA SER A 158 -6.59 -0.93 21.70
C SER A 158 -5.46 -0.93 22.75
N ILE A 159 -5.65 -1.64 23.87
CA ILE A 159 -4.64 -1.80 24.93
C ILE A 159 -3.36 -2.39 24.37
N ASN A 160 -3.45 -3.46 23.56
CA ASN A 160 -2.27 -4.10 22.98
C ASN A 160 -1.51 -3.15 22.04
N ALA A 161 -2.22 -2.41 21.19
CA ALA A 161 -1.59 -1.44 20.29
C ALA A 161 -0.93 -0.28 21.05
N TYR A 162 -1.57 0.24 22.11
CA TYR A 162 -0.94 1.24 22.97
C TYR A 162 0.27 0.71 23.74
N ARG A 163 0.24 -0.54 24.23
CA ARG A 163 1.42 -1.17 24.83
C ARG A 163 2.58 -1.25 23.83
N GLN A 164 2.32 -1.56 22.55
CA GLN A 164 3.37 -1.51 21.52
C GLN A 164 3.91 -0.09 21.31
N LEU A 165 3.04 0.93 21.30
CA LEU A 165 3.48 2.34 21.18
C LEU A 165 4.34 2.78 22.36
N VAL A 166 3.98 2.38 23.59
CA VAL A 166 4.78 2.63 24.79
C VAL A 166 6.14 1.94 24.70
N LEU A 167 6.21 0.70 24.19
CA LEU A 167 7.48 0.01 23.98
C LEU A 167 8.36 0.71 22.92
N LEU A 168 7.76 1.17 21.83
CA LEU A 168 8.49 1.83 20.74
C LEU A 168 8.91 3.26 21.10
N GLN A 169 8.14 3.96 21.94
CA GLN A 169 8.34 5.35 22.33
C GLN A 169 7.99 5.56 23.82
N PRO A 170 8.82 5.06 24.75
CA PRO A 170 8.51 5.07 26.19
C PRO A 170 8.41 6.47 26.79
N SER A 171 9.06 7.46 26.17
CA SER A 171 9.07 8.86 26.61
C SER A 171 7.91 9.71 26.08
N LYS A 172 6.93 9.10 25.40
CA LYS A 172 5.77 9.82 24.86
C LYS A 172 4.55 9.63 25.73
N GLY A 173 4.21 10.65 26.52
CA GLY A 173 3.08 10.62 27.46
C GLY A 173 1.74 10.44 26.77
N LYS A 174 1.59 10.86 25.51
CA LYS A 174 0.35 10.59 24.74
C LYS A 174 0.04 9.10 24.56
N TRP A 175 1.06 8.23 24.53
CA TRP A 175 0.85 6.78 24.41
C TRP A 175 0.40 6.17 25.74
N HIS A 176 0.99 6.63 26.84
CA HIS A 176 0.54 6.30 28.19
C HIS A 176 -0.88 6.79 28.47
N LEU A 177 -1.23 7.99 28.01
CA LEU A 177 -2.59 8.52 28.13
C LEU A 177 -3.61 7.67 27.36
N GLY A 178 -3.29 7.31 26.11
CA GLY A 178 -4.15 6.42 25.31
C GLY A 178 -4.31 5.05 25.96
N LEU A 179 -3.22 4.47 26.47
CA LEU A 179 -3.23 3.22 27.23
C LEU A 179 -4.14 3.33 28.46
N ALA A 180 -4.01 4.41 29.24
CA ALA A 180 -4.80 4.64 30.44
C ALA A 180 -6.30 4.71 30.13
N ILE A 181 -6.69 5.44 29.08
CA ILE A 181 -8.10 5.55 28.66
C ILE A 181 -8.64 4.19 28.22
N ALA A 182 -7.86 3.41 27.46
CA ALA A 182 -8.27 2.09 27.02
C ALA A 182 -8.44 1.11 28.21
N LEU A 183 -7.53 1.17 29.19
CA LEU A 183 -7.59 0.38 30.43
C LEU A 183 -8.80 0.77 31.30
N ASP A 184 -9.01 2.07 31.50
CA ASP A 184 -10.15 2.65 32.24
C ASP A 184 -11.49 2.17 31.65
N ARG A 185 -11.66 2.29 30.34
CA ARG A 185 -12.85 1.78 29.63
C ARG A 185 -13.03 0.28 29.74
N SER A 186 -11.96 -0.48 29.93
CA SER A 186 -12.00 -1.94 30.13
C SER A 186 -12.15 -2.34 31.61
N SER A 187 -12.35 -1.36 32.50
CA SER A 187 -12.45 -1.53 33.95
C SER A 187 -11.19 -2.06 34.63
N GLN A 188 -10.02 -1.94 33.98
CA GLN A 188 -8.71 -2.26 34.55
C GLN A 188 -8.14 -1.06 35.31
N PHE A 189 -8.87 -0.60 36.33
CA PHE A 189 -8.64 0.70 36.97
C PHE A 189 -7.26 0.85 37.61
N GLY A 190 -6.74 -0.20 38.25
CA GLY A 190 -5.40 -0.16 38.87
C GLY A 190 -4.27 0.05 37.87
N GLU A 191 -4.37 -0.54 36.66
CA GLU A 191 -3.41 -0.28 35.59
C GLU A 191 -3.65 1.09 34.94
N ALA A 192 -4.91 1.50 34.80
CA ALA A 192 -5.27 2.81 34.26
C ALA A 192 -4.66 3.96 35.08
N ILE A 193 -4.77 3.91 36.41
CA ILE A 193 -4.18 4.91 37.31
C ILE A 193 -2.66 5.00 37.12
N LYS A 194 -1.95 3.86 37.01
CA LYS A 194 -0.50 3.85 36.76
C LYS A 194 -0.16 4.53 35.43
N ALA A 195 -0.86 4.19 34.36
CA ALA A 195 -0.63 4.77 33.05
C ALA A 195 -0.98 6.28 33.00
N TYR A 196 -2.02 6.72 33.71
CA TYR A 196 -2.32 8.15 33.86
C TYR A 196 -1.19 8.90 34.59
N ARG A 197 -0.66 8.35 35.69
CA ARG A 197 0.50 8.94 36.39
C ARG A 197 1.72 9.04 35.49
N GLU A 198 2.04 7.99 34.73
CA GLU A 198 3.15 7.99 33.77
C GLU A 198 2.96 9.06 32.69
N ALA A 199 1.75 9.19 32.14
CA ALA A 199 1.43 10.22 31.15
C ALA A 199 1.63 11.65 31.71
N ILE A 200 1.24 11.89 32.96
CA ILE A 200 1.41 13.18 33.64
C ILE A 200 2.90 13.45 33.91
N ALA A 201 3.63 12.45 34.40
CA ALA A 201 5.04 12.57 34.79
C ALA A 201 5.97 12.89 33.59
N LEU A 202 5.66 12.37 32.40
CA LEU A 202 6.42 12.66 31.18
C LEU A 202 6.28 14.11 30.70
N GLY A 203 5.21 14.80 31.10
CA GLY A 203 5.07 16.25 30.91
C GLY A 203 4.78 16.74 29.48
N ASP A 204 4.77 15.85 28.48
CA ASP A 204 4.56 16.19 27.06
C ASP A 204 3.08 16.09 26.59
N ILE A 205 2.14 15.84 27.51
CA ILE A 205 0.70 15.92 27.26
C ILE A 205 0.16 17.34 27.47
N SER A 206 -0.93 17.70 26.78
CA SER A 206 -1.54 19.02 26.91
C SER A 206 -2.08 19.28 28.33
N PRO A 207 -2.21 20.56 28.76
CA PRO A 207 -2.83 20.89 30.04
C PRO A 207 -4.23 20.28 30.23
N GLN A 208 -5.04 20.25 29.16
CA GLN A 208 -6.38 19.66 29.17
C GLN A 208 -6.31 18.14 29.39
N SER A 209 -5.40 17.44 28.70
CA SER A 209 -5.20 16.01 28.90
C SER A 209 -4.69 15.68 30.30
N ARG A 210 -3.82 16.53 30.87
CA ARG A 210 -3.34 16.39 32.24
C ARG A 210 -4.47 16.53 33.25
N GLN A 211 -5.31 17.56 33.11
CA GLN A 211 -6.46 17.79 33.98
C GLN A 211 -7.46 16.61 33.89
N PHE A 212 -7.74 16.13 32.67
CA PHE A 212 -8.57 14.95 32.47
C PHE A 212 -8.02 13.72 33.20
N ALA A 213 -6.72 13.45 33.04
CA ALA A 213 -6.07 12.32 33.71
C ALA A 213 -6.15 12.41 35.24
N GLN A 214 -5.89 13.60 35.81
CA GLN A 214 -5.99 13.84 37.25
C GLN A 214 -7.42 13.61 37.77
N GLN A 215 -8.42 14.16 37.08
CA GLN A 215 -9.82 13.98 37.46
C GLN A 215 -10.21 12.49 37.42
N ARG A 216 -9.86 11.77 36.35
CA ARG A 216 -10.16 10.34 36.24
C ARG A 216 -9.47 9.53 37.32
N MET A 217 -8.22 9.84 37.67
CA MET A 217 -7.54 9.14 38.77
C MET A 217 -8.27 9.32 40.11
N THR A 218 -8.72 10.53 40.45
CA THR A 218 -9.52 10.78 41.66
C THR A 218 -10.84 10.03 41.64
N GLU A 219 -11.54 10.01 40.49
CA GLU A 219 -12.78 9.25 40.32
C GLU A 219 -12.58 7.73 40.46
N LEU A 220 -11.39 7.24 40.13
CA LEU A 220 -10.99 5.83 40.28
C LEU A 220 -10.42 5.49 41.67
N GLY A 221 -10.33 6.48 42.58
CA GLY A 221 -9.93 6.28 43.97
C GLY A 221 -8.43 6.41 44.27
N ASP A 222 -7.67 7.14 43.44
CA ASP A 222 -6.33 7.63 43.79
C ASP A 222 -6.38 8.94 44.59
#